data_AF-A0A223B3Z2-F1
#
_entry.id   AF-A0A223B3Z2-F1
#
_cell.length_a   1.000
_cell.length_b   1.000
_cell.length_c   1.000
_cell.angle_alpha   90.00
_cell.angle_beta   90.00
_cell.angle_gamma   90.00
#
_symmetry.space_group_name_H-M   'P 1'
#
loop_
_entity.id
_entity.type
_entity.pdbx_description
1 polymer ?
#
loop_
_entity_poly.entity_id
_entity_poly.type
_entity_poly.pdbx_seq_one_letter_code
_entity_poly.pdbx_strand_id
1 'polypeptide(L)'
;MCTGDNIWYTLNTPSHDGYVFSMSVRGANKEIKDYVLEQKGYVAKGEDFKFKSRLSPRTILVTSNRGRKMKKQVDEKQIVFYSEKYAKRAAHERQVALAKAKELIENPGKYKHATSYGAAKYIEKLEFDKQTGEILKGKSLLNIDEDLIREESKYYGYYILVTSEMQRSDCEIIDMHMCDSRQKHISFSLL
;
A
#
# COMPACT_ATOMS: atom_id res chain seq x y z
N MET A 1 5.05 -2.03 -4.60
CA MET A 1 4.84 -1.49 -5.96
C MET A 1 5.00 -2.66 -6.91
N CYS A 2 4.01 -2.99 -7.74
CA CYS A 2 4.20 -4.04 -8.74
C CYS A 2 5.06 -3.46 -9.88
N THR A 3 6.18 -4.12 -10.19
CA THR A 3 7.14 -3.63 -11.17
C THR A 3 6.58 -3.83 -12.58
N GLY A 4 7.03 -3.00 -13.53
CA GLY A 4 6.68 -3.19 -14.95
C GLY A 4 7.14 -4.56 -15.47
N ASP A 5 8.26 -5.08 -14.94
CA ASP A 5 8.76 -6.42 -15.26
C ASP A 5 7.73 -7.49 -14.89
N ASN A 6 7.23 -7.49 -13.65
CA ASN A 6 6.26 -8.50 -13.21
C ASN A 6 5.00 -8.49 -14.08
N ILE A 7 4.47 -7.30 -14.39
CA ILE A 7 3.27 -7.16 -15.21
C ILE A 7 3.52 -7.67 -16.63
N TRP A 8 4.62 -7.25 -17.24
CA TRP A 8 4.95 -7.66 -18.60
C TRP A 8 5.13 -9.17 -18.71
N TYR A 9 5.91 -9.76 -17.80
CA TYR A 9 6.20 -11.18 -17.86
C TYR A 9 5.01 -12.05 -17.47
N THR A 10 4.10 -11.60 -16.59
CA THR A 10 2.84 -12.31 -16.33
C THR A 10 1.93 -12.31 -17.56
N LEU A 11 1.77 -11.16 -18.23
CA LEU A 11 0.89 -11.06 -19.41
C LEU A 11 1.40 -11.82 -20.64
N ASN A 12 2.71 -12.05 -20.72
CA ASN A 12 3.37 -12.68 -21.88
C ASN A 12 3.79 -14.13 -21.58
N THR A 13 3.17 -14.80 -20.60
CA THR A 13 3.30 -16.26 -20.46
C THR A 13 2.62 -16.95 -21.66
N PRO A 14 2.99 -18.21 -21.98
CA PRO A 14 2.33 -18.94 -23.07
C PRO A 14 0.79 -19.03 -22.89
N SER A 15 0.32 -19.12 -21.65
CA SER A 15 -1.10 -19.14 -21.28
C SER A 15 -1.76 -17.76 -21.24
N HIS A 16 -0.98 -16.67 -21.38
CA HIS A 16 -1.45 -15.28 -21.27
C HIS A 16 -2.17 -15.03 -19.93
N ASP A 17 -1.46 -15.30 -18.84
CA ASP A 17 -2.06 -15.23 -17.51
C ASP A 17 -2.47 -13.79 -17.15
N GLY A 18 -3.63 -13.69 -16.51
CA GLY A 18 -4.09 -12.46 -15.91
C GLY A 18 -3.46 -12.17 -14.55
N TYR A 19 -3.61 -10.94 -14.08
CA TYR A 19 -3.20 -10.59 -12.71
C TYR A 19 -4.22 -9.72 -12.00
N VAL A 20 -4.20 -9.79 -10.67
CA VAL A 20 -4.86 -8.85 -9.76
C VAL A 20 -3.84 -8.47 -8.70
N PHE A 21 -3.36 -7.22 -8.74
CA PHE A 21 -2.36 -6.72 -7.80
C PHE A 21 -2.95 -5.63 -6.91
N SER A 22 -2.60 -5.67 -5.63
CA SER A 22 -2.90 -4.57 -4.71
C SER A 22 -1.85 -3.46 -4.81
N MET A 23 -2.30 -2.22 -4.72
CA MET A 23 -1.45 -1.03 -4.70
C MET A 23 -1.74 -0.18 -3.46
N SER A 24 -0.68 0.34 -2.84
CA SER A 24 -0.78 1.23 -1.70
C SER A 24 -1.31 2.59 -2.13
N VAL A 25 -2.43 3.04 -1.53
CA VAL A 25 -2.96 4.39 -1.71
C VAL A 25 -2.04 5.43 -1.07
N ARG A 26 -1.49 5.14 0.12
CA ARG A 26 -0.67 6.08 0.90
C ARG A 26 0.57 6.55 0.15
N GLY A 27 1.21 5.62 -0.56
CA GLY A 27 2.38 5.89 -1.40
C GLY A 27 2.06 6.22 -2.85
N ALA A 28 0.79 6.39 -3.21
CA ALA A 28 0.39 6.71 -4.57
C ALA A 28 0.60 8.21 -4.88
N ASN A 29 0.61 8.53 -6.18
CA ASN A 29 0.68 9.92 -6.64
C ASN A 29 -0.62 10.69 -6.32
N LYS A 30 -0.57 12.01 -6.48
CA LYS A 30 -1.71 12.90 -6.20
C LYS A 30 -2.96 12.52 -6.99
N GLU A 31 -2.83 12.23 -8.28
CA GLU A 31 -3.95 11.89 -9.15
C GLU A 31 -4.72 10.66 -8.65
N ILE A 32 -4.01 9.61 -8.25
CA ILE A 32 -4.61 8.40 -7.69
C ILE A 32 -5.27 8.70 -6.34
N LYS A 33 -4.62 9.48 -5.47
CA LYS A 33 -5.16 9.86 -4.17
C LYS A 33 -6.45 10.67 -4.31
N ASP A 34 -6.47 11.64 -5.22
CA ASP A 34 -7.65 12.45 -5.54
C ASP A 34 -8.78 11.55 -6.07
N TYR A 35 -8.47 10.64 -7.01
CA TYR A 35 -9.45 9.69 -7.51
C TYR A 35 -10.03 8.79 -6.41
N VAL A 36 -9.22 8.31 -5.47
CA VAL A 36 -9.68 7.48 -4.34
C VAL A 36 -10.64 8.26 -3.44
N LEU A 37 -10.31 9.52 -3.11
CA LEU A 37 -11.08 10.35 -2.19
C LEU A 37 -12.33 10.99 -2.81
N GLU A 38 -12.37 11.12 -4.14
CA GLU A 38 -13.55 11.56 -4.87
C GLU A 38 -14.71 10.59 -4.64
N GLN A 39 -15.79 11.05 -4.00
CA GLN A 39 -16.92 10.18 -3.64
C GLN A 39 -17.80 9.84 -4.85
N LYS A 40 -17.75 10.63 -5.91
CA LYS A 40 -18.49 10.35 -7.14
C LYS A 40 -18.07 9.01 -7.77
N GLY A 41 -19.07 8.23 -8.19
CA GLY A 41 -18.91 6.96 -8.89
C GLY A 41 -18.78 5.74 -7.99
N TYR A 42 -18.72 5.91 -6.66
CA TYR A 42 -18.80 4.78 -5.74
C TYR A 42 -20.19 4.16 -5.75
N VAL A 43 -20.22 2.84 -5.89
CA VAL A 43 -21.39 1.98 -5.68
C VAL A 43 -21.27 1.37 -4.30
N ALA A 44 -22.28 1.59 -3.45
CA ALA A 44 -22.36 0.97 -2.14
C ALA A 44 -22.76 -0.51 -2.26
N LYS A 45 -22.19 -1.36 -1.41
CA LYS A 45 -22.54 -2.78 -1.27
C LYS A 45 -22.75 -3.03 0.23
N GLY A 46 -23.98 -2.85 0.69
CA GLY A 46 -24.28 -2.76 2.12
C GLY A 46 -23.88 -1.40 2.69
N GLU A 47 -23.72 -1.34 4.02
CA GLU A 47 -23.48 -0.08 4.75
C GLU A 47 -21.99 0.26 4.90
N ASP A 48 -21.13 -0.75 4.93
CA ASP A 48 -19.72 -0.64 5.34
C ASP A 48 -18.72 -0.84 4.19
N PHE A 49 -19.22 -1.04 2.97
CA PHE A 49 -18.42 -1.32 1.78
C PHE A 49 -18.91 -0.53 0.57
N LYS A 50 -17.96 0.01 -0.20
CA LYS A 50 -18.23 0.67 -1.49
C LYS A 50 -17.06 0.49 -2.44
N PHE A 51 -17.32 0.51 -3.74
CA PHE A 51 -16.28 0.41 -4.74
C PHE A 51 -16.60 1.23 -5.99
N LYS A 52 -15.57 1.54 -6.77
CA LYS A 52 -15.67 2.10 -8.12
C LYS A 52 -14.50 1.64 -8.95
N SER A 53 -14.63 1.72 -10.27
CA SER A 53 -13.56 1.36 -11.18
C SER A 53 -13.39 2.36 -12.32
N ARG A 54 -12.21 2.31 -12.93
CA ARG A 54 -11.89 3.02 -14.17
C ARG A 54 -10.93 2.19 -15.00
N LEU A 55 -11.01 2.33 -16.32
CA LEU A 55 -9.91 1.93 -17.19
C LEU A 55 -8.75 2.92 -16.96
N SER A 56 -7.55 2.38 -16.85
CA SER A 56 -6.33 3.12 -16.56
C SER A 56 -5.15 2.55 -17.37
N PRO A 57 -5.17 2.66 -18.71
CA PRO A 57 -4.01 2.34 -19.52
C PRO A 57 -2.79 3.12 -19.04
N ARG A 58 -1.62 2.48 -19.00
CA ARG A 58 -0.39 3.17 -18.63
C ARG A 58 0.83 2.61 -19.32
N THR A 59 1.85 3.46 -19.38
CA THR A 59 3.18 3.06 -19.80
C THR A 59 3.97 2.50 -18.64
N ILE A 60 4.45 1.28 -18.78
CA ILE A 60 5.36 0.62 -17.85
C ILE A 60 6.79 0.57 -18.40
N LEU A 61 7.77 0.50 -17.50
CA LEU A 61 9.17 0.25 -17.85
C LEU A 61 9.50 -1.22 -17.64
N VAL A 62 9.98 -1.86 -18.70
CA VAL A 62 10.34 -3.29 -18.73
C VAL A 62 11.83 -3.44 -19.04
N THR A 63 12.52 -4.26 -18.28
CA THR A 63 13.92 -4.64 -18.48
C THR A 63 14.00 -5.71 -19.56
N SER A 64 14.68 -5.41 -20.65
CA SER A 64 14.97 -6.39 -21.69
C SER A 64 15.98 -7.43 -21.22
N ASN A 65 16.10 -8.54 -21.95
CA ASN A 65 17.15 -9.54 -21.75
C ASN A 65 18.59 -8.98 -21.85
N ARG A 66 18.76 -7.80 -22.47
CA ARG A 66 20.04 -7.08 -22.54
C ARG A 66 20.20 -6.01 -21.46
N GLY A 67 19.33 -6.00 -20.44
CA GLY A 67 19.37 -5.07 -19.31
C GLY A 67 18.86 -3.65 -19.60
N ARG A 68 18.41 -3.35 -20.83
CA ARG A 68 17.90 -2.02 -21.20
C ARG A 68 16.44 -1.86 -20.80
N LYS A 69 16.08 -0.68 -20.27
CA LYS A 69 14.68 -0.33 -19.99
C LYS A 69 13.95 0.03 -21.29
N MET A 70 12.78 -0.56 -21.49
CA MET A 70 11.89 -0.32 -22.62
C MET A 70 10.53 0.14 -22.11
N LYS A 71 9.89 1.06 -22.83
CA LYS A 71 8.52 1.48 -22.54
C LYS A 71 7.54 0.50 -23.20
N LYS A 72 6.54 0.04 -22.45
CA LYS A 72 5.45 -0.80 -22.94
C LYS A 72 4.12 -0.22 -22.48
N GLN A 73 3.12 -0.23 -23.35
CA GLN A 73 1.75 0.09 -22.95
C GLN A 73 1.09 -1.16 -22.38
N VAL A 74 0.30 -0.97 -21.33
CA VAL A 74 -0.56 -1.99 -20.77
C VAL A 74 -1.92 -1.37 -20.50
N ASP A 75 -2.96 -2.04 -20.97
CA ASP A 75 -4.34 -1.71 -20.62
C ASP A 75 -4.67 -2.39 -19.29
N GLU A 76 -5.08 -1.59 -18.31
CA GLU A 76 -5.38 -2.07 -16.97
C GLU A 76 -6.72 -1.48 -16.52
N LYS A 77 -7.44 -2.21 -15.68
CA LYS A 77 -8.54 -1.69 -14.88
C LYS A 77 -8.06 -1.41 -13.46
N GLN A 78 -8.41 -0.24 -12.94
CA GLN A 78 -8.24 0.10 -11.53
C GLN A 78 -9.57 -0.02 -10.82
N ILE A 79 -9.61 -0.79 -9.74
CA ILE A 79 -10.76 -0.89 -8.84
C ILE A 79 -10.34 -0.33 -7.50
N VAL A 80 -11.06 0.68 -7.05
CA VAL A 80 -10.92 1.24 -5.71
C VAL A 80 -12.08 0.73 -4.88
N PHE A 81 -11.78 0.19 -3.71
CA PHE A 81 -12.82 -0.13 -2.75
C PHE A 81 -12.48 0.43 -1.37
N TYR A 82 -13.53 0.67 -0.60
CA TYR A 82 -13.47 0.99 0.81
C TYR A 82 -14.12 -0.13 1.62
N SER A 83 -13.50 -0.47 2.74
CA SER A 83 -14.09 -1.34 3.77
C SER A 83 -13.89 -0.74 5.16
N GLU A 84 -14.97 -0.57 5.92
CA GLU A 84 -14.90 -0.07 7.30
C GLU A 84 -14.08 -1.01 8.20
N LYS A 85 -14.23 -2.33 8.01
CA LYS A 85 -13.41 -3.35 8.69
C LYS A 85 -11.91 -3.08 8.48
N TYR A 86 -11.51 -2.76 7.25
CA TYR A 86 -10.11 -2.47 6.95
C TYR A 86 -9.68 -1.09 7.46
N ALA A 87 -10.59 -0.11 7.53
CA ALA A 87 -10.33 1.17 8.17
C ALA A 87 -10.01 1.00 9.67
N LYS A 88 -10.84 0.23 10.38
CA LYS A 88 -10.64 -0.10 11.81
C LYS A 88 -9.30 -0.82 12.03
N ARG A 89 -8.99 -1.81 11.19
CA ARG A 89 -7.70 -2.52 11.23
C ARG A 89 -6.51 -1.58 11.02
N ALA A 90 -6.55 -0.73 9.99
CA ALA A 90 -5.48 0.23 9.70
C ALA A 90 -5.29 1.24 10.85
N ALA A 91 -6.39 1.70 11.47
CA ALA A 91 -6.33 2.58 12.63
C ALA A 91 -5.67 1.91 13.85
N HIS A 92 -5.98 0.64 14.10
CA HIS A 92 -5.36 -0.15 15.17
C HIS A 92 -3.87 -0.40 14.89
N GLU A 93 -3.51 -0.84 13.69
CA GLU A 93 -2.10 -1.02 13.28
C GLU A 93 -1.30 0.28 13.42
N ARG A 94 -1.88 1.44 13.09
CA ARG A 94 -1.28 2.75 13.37
C ARG A 94 -1.08 2.97 14.86
N GLN A 95 -2.09 2.72 15.70
CA GLN A 95 -1.96 2.93 17.16
C GLN A 95 -0.80 2.12 17.76
N VAL A 96 -0.63 0.87 17.33
CA VAL A 96 0.50 0.02 17.73
C VAL A 96 1.84 0.66 17.30
N ALA A 97 1.93 1.14 16.05
CA ALA A 97 3.14 1.80 15.56
C ALA A 97 3.44 3.12 16.30
N LEU A 98 2.41 3.89 16.69
CA LEU A 98 2.57 5.11 17.46
C LEU A 98 2.99 4.85 18.91
N ALA A 99 2.46 3.80 19.55
CA ALA A 99 2.93 3.40 20.88
C ALA A 99 4.43 3.08 20.84
N LYS A 100 4.88 2.32 19.82
CA LYS A 100 6.29 2.03 19.59
C LYS A 100 7.12 3.27 19.27
N ALA A 101 6.57 4.24 18.54
CA ALA A 101 7.23 5.50 18.25
C ALA A 101 7.46 6.33 19.54
N LYS A 102 6.46 6.39 20.43
CA LYS A 102 6.59 7.04 21.74
C LYS A 102 7.64 6.36 22.61
N GLU A 103 7.63 5.03 22.68
CA GLU A 103 8.64 4.26 23.43
C GLU A 103 10.06 4.52 22.89
N LEU A 104 10.20 4.67 21.57
CA LEU A 104 11.46 5.01 20.92
C LEU A 104 11.92 6.43 21.28
N ILE A 105 11.02 7.41 21.33
CA ILE A 105 11.34 8.79 21.77
C ILE A 105 11.84 8.80 23.21
N GLU A 106 11.17 8.07 24.11
CA GLU A 106 11.53 7.99 25.53
C GLU A 106 12.84 7.22 25.76
N ASN A 107 13.07 6.15 24.99
CA ASN A 107 14.19 5.23 25.17
C ASN A 107 14.95 4.96 23.86
N PRO A 108 15.58 5.97 23.24
CA PRO A 108 16.20 5.82 21.92
C PRO A 108 17.32 4.77 21.89
N GLY A 109 18.05 4.58 22.99
CA GLY A 109 19.13 3.58 23.07
C GLY A 109 18.66 2.11 23.05
N LYS A 110 17.36 1.84 23.23
CA LYS A 110 16.78 0.49 23.19
C LYS A 110 16.55 0.00 21.75
N TYR A 111 16.56 0.92 20.77
CA TYR A 111 16.19 0.62 19.39
C TYR A 111 17.36 0.83 18.43
N LYS A 112 17.41 -0.03 17.43
CA LYS A 112 18.29 0.12 16.27
C LYS A 112 17.44 0.45 15.06
N HIS A 113 18.07 0.94 13.99
CA HIS A 113 17.38 1.17 12.71
C HIS A 113 16.55 -0.06 12.26
N ALA A 114 17.12 -1.26 12.35
CA ALA A 114 16.44 -2.50 11.95
C ALA A 114 15.18 -2.82 12.78
N THR A 115 15.12 -2.41 14.05
CA THR A 115 13.99 -2.73 14.96
C THR A 115 12.96 -1.60 15.07
N SER A 116 13.21 -0.45 14.45
CA SER A 116 12.34 0.74 14.48
C SER A 116 11.52 0.93 13.20
N TYR A 117 11.66 0.04 12.22
CA TYR A 117 10.94 0.10 10.95
C TYR A 117 9.42 0.16 11.18
N GLY A 118 8.75 1.11 10.51
CA GLY A 118 7.31 1.39 10.65
C GLY A 118 6.93 2.37 11.77
N ALA A 119 7.67 2.43 12.87
CA ALA A 119 7.47 3.42 13.95
C ALA A 119 8.26 4.70 13.69
N ALA A 120 9.49 4.57 13.19
CA ALA A 120 10.40 5.67 12.86
C ALA A 120 9.78 6.73 11.95
N LYS A 121 8.91 6.33 10.99
CA LYS A 121 8.28 7.26 10.05
C LYS A 121 7.31 8.25 10.70
N TYR A 122 6.82 7.98 11.91
CA TYR A 122 5.92 8.86 12.65
C TYR A 122 6.67 9.81 13.58
N ILE A 123 8.00 9.85 13.52
CA ILE A 123 8.84 10.70 14.36
C ILE A 123 9.49 11.75 13.47
N GLU A 124 9.24 13.02 13.78
CA GLU A 124 9.85 14.12 13.07
C GLU A 124 11.37 14.13 13.27
N LYS A 125 12.13 14.33 12.18
CA LYS A 125 13.58 14.55 12.21
C LYS A 125 14.38 13.46 12.95
N LEU A 126 13.92 12.21 12.87
CA LEU A 126 14.66 11.07 13.41
C LEU A 126 15.90 10.78 12.54
N GLU A 127 17.08 10.93 13.12
CA GLU A 127 18.35 10.63 12.46
C GLU A 127 19.01 9.39 13.07
N PHE A 128 19.63 8.58 12.22
CA PHE A 128 20.38 7.39 12.64
C PHE A 128 21.86 7.57 12.30
N ASP A 129 22.72 7.12 13.19
CA ASP A 129 24.14 7.01 12.94
C ASP A 129 24.39 6.00 11.82
N LYS A 130 25.16 6.39 10.80
CA LYS A 130 25.39 5.57 9.61
C LYS A 130 26.28 4.35 9.88
N GLN A 131 27.08 4.38 10.94
CA GLN A 131 28.00 3.30 11.30
C GLN A 131 27.35 2.35 12.32
N THR A 132 26.70 2.88 13.35
CA THR A 132 26.15 2.06 14.44
C THR A 132 24.67 1.71 14.25
N GLY A 133 23.93 2.49 13.45
CA GLY A 133 22.48 2.36 13.30
C GLY A 133 21.69 2.76 14.55
N GLU A 134 22.34 3.41 15.51
CA GLU A 134 21.72 3.99 16.71
C GLU A 134 21.10 5.34 16.39
N ILE A 135 20.15 5.78 17.21
CA ILE A 135 19.49 7.07 17.03
C ILE A 135 20.45 8.18 17.48
N LEU A 136 20.71 9.14 16.59
CA LEU A 136 21.49 10.32 16.93
C LEU A 136 20.67 11.17 17.91
N LYS A 137 21.19 11.36 19.12
CA LYS A 137 20.63 12.29 20.10
C LYS A 137 20.93 13.73 19.65
N GLY A 138 20.19 14.22 18.65
CA GLY A 138 20.22 15.62 18.24
C GLY A 138 19.66 16.56 19.31
N LYS A 139 19.96 17.86 19.20
CA LYS A 139 19.45 18.91 20.11
C LYS A 139 17.93 19.20 19.96
N SER A 140 17.27 18.58 19.00
CA SER A 140 15.84 18.77 18.72
C SER A 140 14.99 17.72 19.45
N LEU A 141 13.90 18.18 20.07
CA LEU A 141 12.87 17.32 20.65
C LEU A 141 12.30 16.42 19.54
N LEU A 142 12.41 15.10 19.70
CA LEU A 142 11.77 14.14 18.83
C LEU A 142 10.26 14.21 19.11
N ASN A 143 9.49 14.60 18.10
CA ASN A 143 8.04 14.75 18.19
C ASN A 143 7.33 13.79 17.24
N ILE A 144 6.07 13.52 17.53
CA ILE A 144 5.21 12.74 16.63
C ILE A 144 4.78 13.62 15.46
N ASP A 145 4.89 13.09 14.24
CA ASP A 145 4.43 13.73 13.01
C ASP A 145 2.89 13.60 12.89
N GLU A 146 2.17 14.54 13.49
CA GLU A 146 0.71 14.57 13.45
C GLU A 146 0.14 14.84 12.06
N ASP A 147 0.86 15.60 11.24
CA ASP A 147 0.44 15.94 9.88
C ASP A 147 0.44 14.70 8.98
N LEU A 148 1.49 13.87 9.07
CA LEU A 148 1.54 12.57 8.40
C LEU A 148 0.40 11.66 8.87
N ILE A 149 0.12 11.63 10.17
CA ILE A 149 -0.99 10.82 10.72
C ILE A 149 -2.33 11.27 10.15
N ARG A 150 -2.58 12.58 10.15
CA ARG A 150 -3.82 13.16 9.63
C ARG A 150 -3.96 12.86 8.14
N GLU A 151 -2.89 12.97 7.38
CA GLU A 151 -2.88 12.68 5.95
C GLU A 151 -3.12 11.19 5.67
N GLU A 152 -2.37 10.29 6.31
CA GLU A 152 -2.53 8.84 6.09
C GLU A 152 -3.91 8.33 6.49
N SER A 153 -4.54 8.94 7.50
CA SER A 153 -5.86 8.54 8.01
C SER A 153 -6.98 8.70 6.99
N LYS A 154 -6.84 9.63 6.03
CA LYS A 154 -7.80 9.83 4.93
C LYS A 154 -7.95 8.58 4.06
N TYR A 155 -6.92 7.75 4.02
CA TYR A 155 -6.85 6.57 3.17
C TYR A 155 -7.16 5.26 3.91
N TYR A 156 -7.53 5.32 5.18
CA TYR A 156 -7.86 4.12 5.94
C TYR A 156 -9.11 3.46 5.38
N GLY A 157 -9.03 2.15 5.18
CA GLY A 157 -10.07 1.36 4.55
C GLY A 157 -10.07 1.39 3.03
N TYR A 158 -9.35 2.32 2.39
CA TYR A 158 -9.24 2.40 0.93
C TYR A 158 -8.11 1.53 0.38
N TYR A 159 -8.43 0.76 -0.65
CA TYR A 159 -7.52 -0.13 -1.36
C TYR A 159 -7.70 0.03 -2.86
N ILE A 160 -6.60 -0.17 -3.60
CA ILE A 160 -6.62 -0.18 -5.06
C ILE A 160 -6.19 -1.56 -5.53
N LEU A 161 -6.99 -2.15 -6.39
CA LEU A 161 -6.65 -3.29 -7.21
C LEU A 161 -6.37 -2.82 -8.63
N VAL A 162 -5.29 -3.35 -9.21
CA VAL A 162 -4.89 -3.14 -10.59
C VAL A 162 -4.90 -4.50 -11.27
N THR A 163 -5.54 -4.58 -12.43
CA THR A 163 -5.76 -5.87 -13.08
C THR A 163 -5.81 -5.76 -14.60
N SER A 164 -5.37 -6.82 -15.27
CA SER A 164 -5.58 -7.05 -16.70
C SER A 164 -6.94 -7.67 -17.03
N GLU A 165 -7.68 -8.17 -16.03
CA GLU A 165 -8.98 -8.84 -16.18
C GLU A 165 -10.11 -7.84 -16.45
N MET A 166 -9.99 -7.04 -17.52
CA MET A 166 -10.89 -5.90 -17.78
C MET A 166 -12.34 -6.31 -18.02
N GLN A 167 -12.57 -7.53 -18.51
CA GLN A 167 -13.90 -8.06 -18.82
C GLN A 167 -14.66 -8.60 -17.59
N ARG A 168 -13.96 -8.85 -16.48
CA ARG A 168 -14.60 -9.33 -15.26
C ARG A 168 -15.27 -8.20 -14.50
N SER A 169 -16.33 -8.49 -13.77
CA SER A 169 -16.98 -7.50 -12.92
C SER A 169 -16.08 -7.05 -11.78
N ASP A 170 -16.34 -5.84 -11.25
CA ASP A 170 -15.55 -5.31 -10.14
C ASP A 170 -15.71 -6.17 -8.87
N CYS A 171 -16.91 -6.68 -8.63
CA CYS A 171 -17.18 -7.60 -7.52
C CYS A 171 -16.35 -8.87 -7.61
N GLU A 172 -16.28 -9.51 -8.78
CA GLU A 172 -15.49 -10.74 -8.95
C GLU A 172 -14.01 -10.51 -8.67
N ILE A 173 -13.45 -9.40 -9.14
CA ILE A 173 -12.02 -9.08 -8.93
C ILE A 173 -11.74 -8.78 -7.45
N ILE A 174 -12.64 -8.05 -6.78
CA ILE A 174 -12.56 -7.83 -5.33
C ILE A 174 -12.63 -9.16 -4.61
N ASP A 175 -13.58 -10.04 -4.96
CA ASP A 175 -13.77 -11.32 -4.30
C ASP A 175 -12.56 -12.25 -4.50
N MET A 176 -11.94 -12.27 -5.68
CA MET A 176 -10.69 -12.98 -5.94
C MET A 176 -9.58 -12.52 -4.99
N HIS A 177 -9.39 -11.20 -4.84
CA HIS A 177 -8.39 -10.67 -3.92
C HIS A 177 -8.69 -10.98 -2.46
N MET A 178 -9.96 -10.87 -2.05
CA MET A 178 -10.41 -11.12 -0.69
C MET A 178 -10.38 -12.61 -0.32
N CYS A 179 -10.56 -13.51 -1.28
CA CYS A 179 -10.46 -14.95 -1.07
C CYS A 179 -8.99 -15.39 -0.90
N ASP A 180 -8.09 -14.91 -1.77
CA ASP A 180 -6.64 -15.16 -1.63
C ASP A 180 -6.09 -14.59 -0.31
N SER A 181 -6.53 -13.38 0.07
CA SER A 181 -6.13 -12.78 1.35
C SER A 181 -6.60 -13.57 2.57
N ARG A 182 -7.74 -14.27 2.48
CA ARG A 182 -8.23 -15.17 3.53
C ARG A 182 -7.37 -16.43 3.66
N GLN A 183 -6.89 -17.00 2.55
CA GLN A 183 -6.01 -18.17 2.57
C GLN A 183 -4.64 -17.87 3.18
N LYS A 184 -4.04 -16.71 2.87
CA LYS A 184 -2.76 -16.28 3.48
C LYS A 184 -2.82 -16.10 5.00
N HIS A 185 -3.99 -15.72 5.52
CA HIS A 185 -4.19 -15.58 6.96
C HIS A 185 -4.36 -16.93 7.68
N ILE A 186 -4.86 -17.97 7.01
CA ILE A 186 -4.95 -19.33 7.58
C ILE A 186 -3.56 -19.96 7.70
N SER A 187 -2.65 -19.68 6.75
CA SER A 187 -1.27 -20.20 6.79
C SER A 187 -0.37 -19.54 7.85
N PHE A 188 -0.70 -18.34 8.34
CA PHE A 188 0.06 -17.65 9.41
C PHE A 188 -0.43 -17.98 10.83
N SER A 189 -1.57 -18.66 10.97
CA SER A 189 -2.12 -19.11 12.26
C SER A 189 -1.76 -20.57 12.61
N LEU A 190 -0.90 -21.22 11.82
CA LEU A 190 -0.47 -22.62 12.00
C LEU A 190 1.06 -22.80 12.08
N LEU A 191 1.79 -21.74 12.38
CA LEU A 191 3.21 -21.76 12.79
C LEU A 191 3.39 -20.87 14.02
#